data_AF-A0AAU3Q853-F1
#
_entry.id   AF-A0AAU3Q853-F1
#
_cell.length_a   1.000
_cell.length_b   1.000
_cell.length_c   1.000
_cell.angle_alpha   90.00
_cell.angle_beta   90.00
_cell.angle_gamma   90.00
#
_symmetry.space_group_name_H-M   'P 1'
#
loop_
_entity.id
_entity.type
_entity.pdbx_description
1 polymer ?
#
loop_
_entity_poly.entity_id
_entity_poly.type
_entity_poly.pdbx_seq_one_letter_code
_entity_poly.pdbx_strand_id
1 'polypeptide(L)' 'MTDPATLSAAAEPIEERFGHLDLLINNAGITDSGQVSPACAHDQVPSTVDVNMVRAVCEADVFGAIARTNAMLALL' A
#
# COMPACT_ATOMS: atom_id res chain seq x y z
N MET A 1 -7.34 -0.68 -0.97
CA MET A 1 -6.29 -1.20 -1.87
C MET A 1 -5.64 -2.48 -1.35
N THR A 2 -6.27 -3.18 -0.41
CA THR A 2 -5.73 -4.40 0.24
C THR A 2 -6.60 -5.63 0.00
N ASP A 3 -7.73 -5.48 -0.68
CA ASP A 3 -8.62 -6.59 -1.03
C ASP A 3 -7.95 -7.49 -2.10
N PRO A 4 -7.75 -8.79 -1.84
CA PRO A 4 -7.10 -9.70 -2.78
C PRO A 4 -7.79 -9.77 -4.14
N ALA A 5 -9.13 -9.75 -4.20
CA ALA A 5 -9.85 -9.84 -5.46
C ALA A 5 -9.58 -8.61 -6.35
N THR A 6 -9.58 -7.42 -5.74
CA THR A 6 -9.21 -6.17 -6.42
C THR A 6 -7.77 -6.21 -6.94
N LEU A 7 -6.83 -6.80 -6.19
CA LEU A 7 -5.42 -6.87 -6.59
C LEU A 7 -5.18 -7.86 -7.74
N SER A 8 -5.82 -9.02 -7.73
CA SER A 8 -5.74 -9.97 -8.85
C SER A 8 -6.35 -9.40 -10.12
N ALA A 9 -7.52 -8.74 -10.01
CA ALA A 9 -8.15 -8.07 -11.15
C ALA A 9 -7.28 -6.96 -11.76
N ALA A 10 -6.38 -6.36 -10.96
CA ALA A 10 -5.44 -5.36 -11.46
C ALA A 10 -4.29 -5.96 -12.31
N ALA A 11 -4.02 -7.27 -12.20
CA ALA A 11 -2.99 -7.95 -12.99
C ALA A 11 -3.47 -8.26 -14.41
N GLU A 12 -4.76 -8.58 -14.59
CA GLU A 12 -5.39 -8.93 -15.86
C GLU A 12 -5.07 -7.93 -17.01
N PRO A 13 -5.31 -6.61 -16.87
CA PRO A 13 -5.03 -5.68 -17.96
C PRO A 13 -3.54 -5.52 -18.28
N ILE A 14 -2.64 -5.84 -17.34
CA ILE A 14 -1.19 -5.82 -17.57
C ILE A 14 -0.81 -7.02 -18.42
N GLU A 15 -1.30 -8.21 -18.05
CA GLU A 15 -1.09 -9.45 -18.80
C GLU A 15 -1.63 -9.33 -20.23
N GLU A 16 -2.88 -8.87 -20.39
CA GLU A 16 -3.52 -8.74 -21.71
C GLU A 16 -2.77 -7.79 -22.64
N ARG A 17 -2.19 -6.71 -22.10
CA ARG A 17 -1.58 -5.65 -22.91
C ARG A 17 -0.09 -5.80 -23.12
N PHE A 18 0.63 -6.32 -22.13
CA PHE A 18 2.08 -6.36 -22.11
C PHE A 18 2.64 -7.78 -21.94
N GLY A 19 1.86 -8.72 -21.41
CA GLY A 19 2.26 -10.12 -21.17
C GLY A 19 3.29 -10.32 -20.06
N HIS A 20 3.85 -9.24 -19.52
CA HIS A 20 4.82 -9.22 -18.42
C HIS A 20 4.84 -7.83 -17.75
N LEU A 21 5.53 -7.73 -16.61
CA LEU A 21 5.70 -6.55 -15.80
C LEU A 21 7.19 -6.36 -15.49
N ASP A 22 7.82 -5.32 -16.03
CA ASP A 22 9.25 -5.07 -15.78
C ASP A 22 9.53 -4.45 -14.40
N LEU A 23 8.59 -3.62 -13.91
CA LEU A 23 8.78 -2.85 -12.70
C LEU A 23 7.45 -2.65 -11.96
N LEU A 24 7.41 -3.09 -10.71
CA LEU A 24 6.33 -2.77 -9.77
C LEU A 24 6.77 -1.66 -8.81
N ILE A 25 6.06 -0.53 -8.83
CA ILE A 25 6.31 0.59 -7.91
C ILE A 25 5.24 0.60 -6.81
N ASN A 26 5.59 0.13 -5.61
CA ASN A 26 4.74 0.16 -4.42
C ASN A 26 4.73 1.55 -3.74
N ASN A 27 4.33 2.60 -4.47
CA ASN A 27 4.36 4.00 -3.97
C ASN A 27 3.07 4.43 -3.23
N ALA A 28 2.11 3.53 -3.03
CA ALA A 28 0.92 3.87 -2.26
C ALA A 28 1.26 3.88 -0.76
N GLY A 29 1.06 5.03 -0.11
CA GLY A 29 1.28 5.24 1.31
C GLY A 29 0.22 6.15 1.92
N ILE A 30 -0.20 5.86 3.15
CA ILE A 30 -1.20 6.67 3.88
C ILE A 30 -0.69 7.11 5.26
N THR A 31 -1.22 8.24 5.73
CA THR A 31 -1.10 8.73 7.10
C THR A 31 -2.47 9.24 7.55
N ASP A 32 -2.73 9.36 8.85
CA ASP A 32 -4.05 9.75 9.36
C ASP A 32 -4.17 11.27 9.49
N SER A 33 -3.10 11.97 9.87
CA SER A 33 -3.10 13.43 9.90
C SER A 33 -3.07 14.10 8.53
N GLY A 34 -2.77 13.35 7.45
CA GLY A 34 -2.66 13.90 6.11
C GLY A 34 -1.54 14.96 6.02
N GLN A 35 -1.72 15.97 5.15
CA GLN A 35 -0.75 17.07 5.03
C GLN A 35 -0.94 18.11 6.14
N VAL A 36 -0.42 17.80 7.33
CA VAL A 36 -0.26 18.78 8.42
C VAL A 36 1.20 19.19 8.56
N SER A 37 1.45 20.36 9.16
CA SER A 37 2.80 20.73 9.53
C SER A 37 3.38 19.72 10.54
N PRO A 38 4.70 19.46 10.56
CA PRO A 38 5.31 18.51 11.49
C PRO A 38 4.98 18.79 12.96
N ALA A 39 4.76 20.07 13.31
CA ALA A 39 4.37 20.48 14.67
C ALA A 39 2.96 20.01 15.07
N CYS A 40 2.12 19.64 14.10
CA CYS A 40 0.73 19.22 14.30
C CYS A 40 0.50 17.73 13.98
N ALA A 41 1.52 16.99 13.52
CA ALA A 41 1.46 15.57 13.18
C ALA A 41 1.57 14.67 14.44
N HIS A 42 0.68 14.86 15.41
CA HIS A 42 0.75 14.16 16.71
C HIS A 42 0.53 12.64 16.61
N ASP A 43 -0.13 12.20 15.54
CA ASP A 43 -0.31 10.81 15.12
C ASP A 43 0.96 10.19 14.50
N GLN A 44 2.03 10.97 14.30
CA GLN A 44 3.33 10.49 13.81
C GLN A 44 4.40 10.44 14.92
N VAL A 45 4.02 10.79 16.16
CA VAL A 45 4.94 10.77 17.31
C VAL A 45 4.77 9.45 18.08
N PRO A 46 5.81 8.60 18.19
CA PRO A 46 5.67 7.26 18.78
C PRO A 46 5.13 7.23 20.22
N SER A 47 5.37 8.28 21.01
CA SER A 47 4.89 8.36 22.40
C SER A 47 3.41 8.74 22.54
N THR A 48 2.76 9.19 21.45
CA THR A 48 1.38 9.71 21.50
C THR A 48 0.46 9.15 20.43
N VAL A 49 0.99 8.41 19.46
CA VAL A 49 0.19 7.81 18.38
C VAL A 49 -0.74 6.71 18.89
N ASP A 50 -1.96 6.66 18.35
CA ASP A 50 -2.86 5.53 18.56
C ASP A 50 -2.35 4.29 17.80
N VAL A 51 -2.15 3.19 18.52
CA VAL A 51 -1.69 1.91 17.96
C VAL A 51 -2.66 1.35 16.91
N ASN A 52 -3.96 1.64 17.00
CA ASN A 52 -4.92 1.24 15.97
C ASN A 52 -4.70 1.99 14.66
N MET A 53 -4.31 3.26 14.74
CA MET A 53 -3.89 4.03 13.58
C MET A 53 -2.62 3.40 12.98
N VAL A 54 -1.57 3.15 13.77
CA VAL A 54 -0.34 2.50 13.26
C VAL A 54 -0.67 1.17 12.55
N ARG A 55 -1.60 0.38 13.11
CA ARG A 55 -2.05 -0.86 12.49
C ARG A 55 -2.70 -0.60 11.13
N ALA A 56 -3.59 0.37 11.01
CA ALA A 56 -4.26 0.70 9.75
C ALA A 56 -3.27 1.13 8.65
N VAL A 57 -2.26 1.93 9.01
CA VAL A 57 -1.16 2.28 8.08
C VAL A 57 -0.38 1.04 7.66
N CYS A 58 0.01 0.19 8.61
CA CYS A 58 0.74 -1.03 8.30
C CYS A 58 -0.06 -1.97 7.39
N GLU A 59 -1.37 -2.09 7.56
CA GLU A 59 -2.26 -2.85 6.67
C GLU A 59 -2.20 -2.34 5.23
N ALA A 60 -2.30 -1.02 5.02
CA ALA A 60 -2.30 -0.44 3.68
C ALA A 60 -0.91 -0.44 3.01
N ASP A 61 0.13 -0.13 3.80
CA ASP A 61 1.44 0.25 3.25
C ASP A 61 2.42 -0.93 3.28
N VAL A 62 2.47 -1.68 4.38
CA VAL A 62 3.39 -2.83 4.53
C VAL A 62 2.75 -4.10 3.98
N PHE A 63 1.62 -4.51 4.57
CA PHE A 63 0.94 -5.73 4.14
C PHE A 63 0.35 -5.56 2.74
N GLY A 64 -0.20 -4.38 2.42
CA GLY A 64 -0.65 -4.06 1.08
C GLY A 64 0.47 -4.13 0.04
N ALA A 65 1.71 -3.71 0.33
CA ALA A 65 2.82 -3.83 -0.63
C ALA A 65 3.18 -5.30 -0.91
N ILE A 66 3.17 -6.14 0.13
CA ILE A 66 3.39 -7.58 -0.02
C ILE A 66 2.27 -8.20 -0.87
N ALA A 67 1.01 -7.89 -0.55
CA ALA A 67 -0.14 -8.42 -1.28
C ALA A 67 -0.13 -8.01 -2.76
N ARG A 68 0.18 -6.73 -3.06
CA ARG A 68 0.34 -6.23 -4.44
C ARG A 68 1.45 -6.98 -5.18
N THR A 69 2.59 -7.18 -4.52
CA THR A 69 3.72 -7.90 -5.12
C THR A 69 3.35 -9.35 -5.42
N ASN A 70 2.69 -10.04 -4.50
CA ASN A 70 2.26 -11.42 -4.70
C ASN A 70 1.24 -11.55 -5.84
N ALA A 71 0.30 -10.61 -5.97
CA ALA A 71 -0.68 -10.60 -7.05
C ALA A 71 -0.05 -10.41 -8.44
N MET A 72 1.12 -9.75 -8.51
CA MET A 72 1.82 -9.46 -9.77
C MET A 72 2.97 -10.43 -10.05
N LEU A 73 3.26 -11.38 -9.16
CA LEU A 73 4.46 -12.23 -9.20
C LEU A 73 4.57 -13.04 -10.50
N ALA A 74 3.45 -13.51 -11.04
CA ALA A 74 3.44 -14.28 -12.28
C ALA A 74 3.78 -13.46 -13.53
N LEU A 75 3.73 -12.12 -13.43
CA LEU A 75 4.03 -11.20 -14.52
C LEU A 75 5.47 -10.67 -14.46
N LEU A 76 6.15 -10.77 -13.31
CA LEU A 76 7.50 -10.25 -13.08
C LEU A 76 8.60 -11.15 -13.69
#